data_AF-A0A1T5ALS0-F1
#
_entry.id   AF-A0A1T5ALS0-F1
#
_cell.length_a   1.000
_cell.length_b   1.000
_cell.length_c   1.000
_cell.angle_alpha   90.00
_cell.angle_beta   90.00
_cell.angle_gamma   90.00
#
_symmetry.space_group_name_H-M   'P 1'
#
loop_
_entity.id
_entity.type
_entity.pdbx_description
1 polymer ?
#
loop_
_entity_poly.entity_id
_entity_poly.type
_entity_poly.pdbx_seq_one_letter_code
_entity_poly.pdbx_strand_id
1 'polypeptide(L)'
;MKTIENTRIDKAEYKRIMTNRINEVLESEKGTDFNALIFKGYIEKNGANNLVLSLNQEGHRVITPYGTRKWLTTDIREWVLREENQKNINKDLADIVITMINYTGKASFEQRLFRSMKKVFKL
;
A
#
# COMPACT_ATOMS: atom_id res chain seq x y z
N MET A 1 30.89 -17.15 13.08
CA MET A 1 29.78 -16.16 13.13
C MET A 1 30.15 -15.02 12.20
N LYS A 2 29.38 -14.78 11.13
CA LYS A 2 29.61 -13.61 10.26
C LYS A 2 28.91 -12.41 10.89
N THR A 3 29.70 -11.40 11.21
CA THR A 3 29.30 -10.08 11.68
C THR A 3 28.36 -9.48 10.64
N ILE A 4 27.12 -9.17 11.03
CA ILE A 4 26.23 -8.36 10.19
C ILE A 4 26.78 -6.95 10.28
N GLU A 5 27.54 -6.54 9.26
CA GLU A 5 27.91 -5.14 9.07
C GLU A 5 26.62 -4.33 8.98
N ASN A 6 26.43 -3.40 9.92
CA ASN A 6 25.45 -2.32 9.79
C ASN A 6 25.93 -1.37 8.70
N THR A 7 25.78 -1.76 7.44
CA THR A 7 26.09 -0.91 6.29
C THR A 7 25.10 0.25 6.31
N ARG A 8 25.61 1.44 6.62
CA ARG A 8 24.81 2.67 6.64
C ARG A 8 24.44 3.01 5.19
N ILE A 9 23.29 2.53 4.74
CA ILE A 9 22.77 2.79 3.38
C ILE A 9 22.62 4.30 3.21
N ASP A 10 23.22 4.87 2.17
CA ASP A 10 23.07 6.30 1.90
C ASP A 10 21.63 6.64 1.47
N LYS A 11 21.22 7.90 1.62
CA LYS A 11 19.84 8.33 1.35
C LYS A 11 19.40 8.12 -0.12
N ALA A 12 20.31 8.23 -1.08
CA ALA A 12 20.04 8.05 -2.50
C ALA A 12 19.98 6.56 -2.89
N GLU A 13 20.92 5.75 -2.41
CA GLU A 13 20.92 4.29 -2.49
C GLU A 13 19.63 3.73 -1.89
N TYR A 14 19.23 4.24 -0.74
CA TYR A 14 17.97 3.90 -0.08
C TYR A 14 16.76 4.28 -0.93
N LYS A 15 16.72 5.51 -1.47
CA LYS A 15 15.64 5.95 -2.37
C LYS A 15 15.54 5.03 -3.61
N ARG A 16 16.67 4.61 -4.17
CA ARG A 16 16.75 3.69 -5.31
C ARG A 16 16.21 2.30 -4.98
N ILE A 17 16.67 1.69 -3.87
CA ILE A 17 16.18 0.39 -3.39
C ILE A 17 14.65 0.44 -3.22
N MET A 18 14.15 1.54 -2.66
CA MET A 18 12.73 1.72 -2.42
C MET A 18 11.93 1.89 -3.70
N THR A 19 12.39 2.70 -4.65
CA THR A 19 11.78 2.81 -5.97
C THR A 19 11.75 1.47 -6.68
N ASN A 20 12.84 0.70 -6.63
CA ASN A 20 12.89 -0.63 -7.22
C ASN A 20 11.88 -1.58 -6.55
N ARG A 21 11.79 -1.55 -5.21
CA ARG A 21 10.81 -2.36 -4.48
C ARG A 21 9.38 -1.96 -4.83
N ILE A 22 9.06 -0.66 -4.88
CA ILE A 22 7.74 -0.19 -5.33
C ILE A 22 7.44 -0.72 -6.74
N ASN A 23 8.40 -0.65 -7.64
CA ASN A 23 8.22 -1.16 -9.00
C ASN A 23 8.02 -2.68 -9.01
N GLU A 24 8.86 -3.46 -8.32
CA GLU A 24 8.71 -4.93 -8.19
C GLU A 24 7.31 -5.31 -7.69
N VAL A 25 6.82 -4.58 -6.70
CA VAL A 25 5.47 -4.71 -6.14
C VAL A 25 4.41 -4.43 -7.20
N LEU A 26 4.51 -3.29 -7.89
CA LEU A 26 3.59 -2.91 -8.95
C LEU A 26 3.64 -3.88 -10.15
N GLU A 27 4.78 -4.50 -10.40
CA GLU A 27 4.97 -5.50 -11.45
C GLU A 27 4.42 -6.88 -11.07
N SER A 28 4.52 -7.26 -9.79
CA SER A 28 3.96 -8.51 -9.27
C SER A 28 2.43 -8.50 -9.26
N GLU A 29 1.84 -7.31 -9.14
CA GLU A 29 0.39 -7.07 -9.17
C GLU A 29 -0.08 -6.66 -10.58
N LYS A 30 0.59 -7.07 -11.66
CA LYS A 30 0.22 -6.76 -13.06
C LYS A 30 -1.11 -7.35 -13.53
N GLY A 31 -1.95 -7.87 -12.62
CA GLY A 31 -3.31 -8.27 -12.91
C GLY A 31 -4.20 -7.07 -13.23
N THR A 32 -5.22 -7.28 -14.06
CA THR A 32 -6.36 -6.37 -14.21
C THR A 32 -7.41 -6.58 -13.12
N ASP A 33 -7.07 -7.33 -12.07
CA ASP A 33 -7.99 -7.62 -11.00
C ASP A 33 -8.19 -6.42 -10.07
N PHE A 34 -9.23 -6.51 -9.26
CA PHE A 34 -9.58 -5.46 -8.31
C PHE A 34 -8.51 -5.29 -7.22
N ASN A 35 -7.64 -6.29 -7.04
CA ASN A 35 -6.60 -6.29 -6.01
C ASN A 35 -5.44 -5.39 -6.40
N ALA A 36 -4.97 -5.55 -7.63
CA ALA A 36 -4.04 -4.66 -8.29
C ALA A 36 -4.58 -3.22 -8.30
N LEU A 37 -5.86 -3.01 -8.63
CA LEU A 37 -6.48 -1.68 -8.63
C LEU A 37 -6.39 -0.99 -7.26
N ILE A 38 -6.68 -1.71 -6.17
CA ILE A 38 -6.60 -1.15 -4.82
C ILE A 38 -5.16 -0.87 -4.41
N PHE A 39 -4.22 -1.80 -4.62
CA PHE A 39 -2.82 -1.62 -4.22
C PHE A 39 -2.06 -0.59 -5.06
N LYS A 40 -2.07 -0.77 -6.37
CA LYS A 40 -1.43 0.14 -7.32
C LYS A 40 -2.10 1.51 -7.27
N GLY A 41 -3.43 1.53 -7.27
CA GLY A 41 -4.20 2.76 -7.14
C GLY A 41 -3.91 3.51 -5.83
N TYR A 42 -3.69 2.81 -4.71
CA TYR A 42 -3.31 3.46 -3.46
C TYR A 42 -1.98 4.21 -3.59
N ILE A 43 -0.98 3.59 -4.22
CA ILE A 43 0.34 4.20 -4.41
C ILE A 43 0.29 5.30 -5.46
N GLU A 44 -0.21 5.02 -6.67
CA GLU A 44 -0.26 5.96 -7.79
C GLU A 44 -1.11 7.20 -7.49
N LYS A 45 -2.18 7.04 -6.71
CA LYS A 45 -3.05 8.15 -6.32
C LYS A 45 -2.59 8.85 -5.04
N ASN A 46 -1.43 8.49 -4.48
CA ASN A 46 -0.88 9.09 -3.27
C ASN A 46 -1.77 8.94 -2.01
N GLY A 47 -2.48 7.81 -1.90
CA GLY A 47 -3.14 7.35 -0.68
C GLY A 47 -4.66 7.14 -0.77
N ALA A 48 -5.24 6.71 0.36
CA ALA A 48 -6.63 6.24 0.46
C ALA A 48 -7.67 7.23 -0.06
N ASN A 49 -7.53 8.51 0.26
CA ASN A 49 -8.54 9.53 -0.08
C ASN A 49 -8.72 9.63 -1.61
N ASN A 50 -7.61 9.76 -2.33
CA ASN A 50 -7.64 9.92 -3.78
C ASN A 50 -8.05 8.62 -4.48
N LEU A 51 -7.64 7.46 -3.95
CA LEU A 51 -8.12 6.17 -4.42
C LEU A 51 -9.64 6.04 -4.28
N VAL A 52 -10.19 6.36 -3.10
CA VAL A 52 -11.63 6.34 -2.84
C VAL A 52 -12.40 7.29 -3.76
N LEU A 53 -11.85 8.47 -4.05
CA LEU A 53 -12.43 9.39 -5.02
C LEU A 53 -12.48 8.77 -6.42
N SER A 54 -11.37 8.18 -6.89
CA SER A 54 -11.31 7.49 -8.20
C SER A 54 -12.32 6.35 -8.27
N LEU A 55 -12.32 5.46 -7.28
CA LEU A 55 -13.23 4.32 -7.22
C LEU A 55 -14.70 4.74 -7.31
N ASN A 56 -15.06 5.79 -6.55
CA ASN A 56 -16.42 6.29 -6.53
C ASN A 56 -16.83 7.00 -7.83
N GLN A 57 -15.89 7.65 -8.51
CA GLN A 57 -16.08 8.30 -9.82
C GLN A 57 -16.26 7.27 -10.94
N GLU A 58 -15.50 6.19 -10.89
CA GLU A 58 -15.57 5.05 -11.83
C GLU A 58 -16.82 4.16 -11.60
N GLY A 59 -17.60 4.44 -10.55
CA GLY A 59 -18.86 3.75 -10.26
C GLY A 59 -18.71 2.52 -9.37
N HIS A 60 -17.52 2.22 -8.85
CA HIS A 60 -17.33 1.14 -7.89
C HIS A 60 -18.09 1.43 -6.59
N ARG A 61 -18.65 0.38 -6.00
CA ARG A 61 -19.46 0.44 -4.77
C ARG A 61 -19.09 -0.68 -3.82
N VAL A 62 -19.23 -0.40 -2.53
CA VAL A 62 -19.13 -1.40 -1.48
C VAL A 62 -20.48 -2.07 -1.33
N ILE A 63 -20.50 -3.40 -1.40
CA ILE A 63 -21.69 -4.21 -1.15
C ILE A 63 -21.75 -4.54 0.33
N THR A 64 -22.86 -4.23 0.97
CA THR A 64 -23.12 -4.50 2.39
C THR A 64 -24.44 -5.27 2.53
N PRO A 65 -24.73 -5.87 3.70
CA PRO A 65 -26.03 -6.49 3.96
C PRO A 65 -27.22 -5.54 3.80
N TYR A 66 -27.00 -4.23 3.90
CA TYR A 66 -28.03 -3.20 3.81
C TYR A 66 -28.13 -2.55 2.41
N GLY A 67 -27.39 -3.09 1.42
CA GLY A 67 -27.35 -2.57 0.05
C GLY A 67 -25.97 -2.06 -0.36
N THR A 68 -25.93 -1.26 -1.42
CA THR A 68 -24.69 -0.73 -1.99
C THR A 68 -24.44 0.72 -1.54
N ARG A 69 -23.18 1.05 -1.26
CA ARG A 69 -22.78 2.42 -0.89
C ARG A 69 -21.44 2.83 -1.50
N LYS A 70 -21.14 4.13 -1.41
CA LYS A 70 -19.83 4.68 -1.78
C LYS A 70 -18.72 4.08 -0.93
N TRP A 71 -17.54 3.96 -1.51
CA TRP A 71 -16.31 3.62 -0.82
C TRP A 71 -15.92 4.70 0.18
N LEU A 72 -15.35 4.25 1.30
CA LEU A 72 -14.72 5.02 2.36
C LEU A 72 -13.26 4.58 2.51
N THR A 73 -12.46 5.41 3.16
CA THR A 73 -11.04 5.11 3.39
C THR A 73 -10.84 3.91 4.32
N THR A 74 -11.78 3.67 5.24
CA THR A 74 -11.81 2.48 6.11
C THR A 74 -12.01 1.20 5.31
N ASP A 75 -12.81 1.24 4.22
CA ASP A 75 -13.05 0.07 3.38
C ASP A 75 -11.78 -0.39 2.67
N ILE A 76 -10.89 0.54 2.30
CA ILE A 76 -9.57 0.19 1.74
C ILE A 76 -8.77 -0.63 2.75
N ARG A 77 -8.76 -0.21 4.02
CA ARG A 77 -8.06 -0.91 5.09
C ARG A 77 -8.64 -2.32 5.30
N GLU A 78 -9.96 -2.42 5.42
CA GLU A 78 -10.64 -3.70 5.64
C GLU A 78 -10.46 -4.66 4.47
N TRP A 79 -10.54 -4.13 3.25
CA TRP A 79 -10.30 -4.89 2.04
C TRP A 79 -8.87 -5.45 2.03
N VAL A 80 -7.85 -4.63 2.35
CA VAL A 80 -6.44 -5.08 2.33
C VAL A 80 -6.21 -6.20 3.33
N LEU A 81 -6.76 -6.07 4.54
CA LEU A 81 -6.67 -7.12 5.57
C LEU A 81 -7.37 -8.41 5.14
N ARG A 82 -8.52 -8.31 4.46
CA ARG A 82 -9.24 -9.49 3.98
C ARG A 82 -8.43 -10.23 2.91
N GLU A 83 -7.91 -9.51 1.92
CA GLU A 83 -7.15 -10.15 0.85
C GLU A 83 -5.80 -10.70 1.35
N GLU A 84 -5.17 -10.06 2.35
CA GLU A 84 -3.98 -10.60 3.02
C GLU A 84 -4.29 -11.96 3.66
N ASN A 85 -5.38 -12.03 4.42
CA ASN A 85 -5.80 -13.26 5.10
C ASN A 85 -6.14 -14.39 4.10
N GLN A 86 -6.66 -14.04 2.93
CA GLN A 86 -6.94 -14.99 1.84
C GLN A 86 -5.70 -15.34 1.02
N LYS A 87 -4.54 -14.72 1.31
CA LYS A 87 -3.28 -14.87 0.55
C LYS A 87 -3.38 -14.43 -0.91
N ASN A 88 -4.33 -13.55 -1.20
CA ASN A 88 -4.51 -12.98 -2.55
C ASN A 88 -3.60 -11.77 -2.79
N ILE A 89 -2.97 -11.24 -1.74
CA ILE A 89 -1.96 -10.19 -1.81
C ILE A 89 -0.73 -10.62 -1.02
N ASN A 90 0.43 -10.10 -1.41
CA ASN A 90 1.65 -10.29 -0.64
C ASN A 90 1.58 -9.55 0.72
N LYS A 91 2.05 -10.21 1.78
CA LYS A 91 2.03 -9.67 3.15
C LYS A 91 2.78 -8.35 3.32
N ASP A 92 3.96 -8.21 2.71
CA ASP A 92 4.75 -6.98 2.82
C ASP A 92 3.99 -5.80 2.21
N LEU A 93 3.21 -6.04 1.16
CA LEU A 93 2.33 -5.05 0.55
C LEU A 93 1.24 -4.62 1.51
N ALA A 94 0.50 -5.60 2.03
CA ALA A 94 -0.52 -5.39 3.04
C ALA A 94 -0.01 -4.51 4.17
N ASP A 95 1.14 -4.89 4.74
CA ASP A 95 1.74 -4.17 5.86
C ASP A 95 2.16 -2.74 5.49
N ILE A 96 2.66 -2.49 4.27
CA ILE A 96 2.97 -1.13 3.78
C ILE A 96 1.69 -0.28 3.73
N VAL A 97 0.65 -0.72 3.01
CA VAL A 97 -0.56 0.07 2.81
C VAL A 97 -1.29 0.31 4.14
N ILE A 98 -1.45 -0.72 4.97
CA ILE A 98 -2.05 -0.60 6.30
C ILE A 98 -1.29 0.40 7.16
N THR A 99 0.04 0.34 7.15
CA THR A 99 0.88 1.29 7.88
C THR A 99 0.66 2.72 7.37
N MET A 100 0.63 2.93 6.05
CA MET A 100 0.39 4.25 5.47
C MET A 100 -0.98 4.83 5.82
N ILE A 101 -2.03 4.00 5.86
CA ILE A 101 -3.39 4.40 6.28
C ILE A 101 -3.36 4.84 7.75
N ASN A 102 -2.72 4.06 8.62
CA ASN A 102 -2.65 4.33 10.06
C ASN A 102 -1.83 5.59 10.41
N TYR A 103 -0.94 6.04 9.51
CA TYR A 103 -0.12 7.25 9.69
C TYR A 103 -0.69 8.51 9.03
N THR A 104 -1.94 8.49 8.58
CA THR A 104 -2.60 9.67 8.01
C THR A 104 -2.54 10.89 8.95
N GLY A 105 -2.19 12.05 8.40
CA GLY A 105 -2.16 13.34 9.12
C GLY A 105 -0.88 13.72 9.88
N LYS A 106 0.14 12.84 9.98
CA LYS A 106 1.37 13.12 10.75
C LYS A 106 2.62 13.48 9.92
N ALA A 107 2.60 13.25 8.60
CA ALA A 107 3.75 13.38 7.69
C ALA A 107 3.30 13.44 6.21
N SER A 108 4.16 13.84 5.27
CA SER A 108 3.86 13.81 3.83
C SER A 108 3.67 12.37 3.30
N PHE A 109 3.04 12.17 2.13
CA PHE A 109 2.87 10.84 1.53
C PHE A 109 4.21 10.09 1.41
N GLU A 110 5.21 10.75 0.87
CA GLU A 110 6.56 10.21 0.68
C GLU A 110 7.20 9.79 2.00
N GLN A 111 7.05 10.61 3.06
CA GLN A 111 7.56 10.29 4.39
C GLN A 111 6.83 9.10 5.02
N ARG A 112 5.51 8.98 4.81
CA ARG A 112 4.74 7.82 5.29
C ARG A 112 5.11 6.55 4.55
N LEU A 113 5.21 6.61 3.23
CA LEU A 113 5.68 5.50 2.39
C LEU A 113 7.08 5.06 2.83
N PHE A 114 7.99 6.02 3.01
CA PHE A 114 9.35 5.77 3.47
C PHE A 114 9.39 5.04 4.82
N ARG A 115 8.65 5.53 5.83
CA ARG A 115 8.59 4.92 7.16
C ARG A 115 7.98 3.52 7.12
N SER A 116 6.96 3.32 6.28
CA SER A 116 6.25 2.04 6.17
C SER A 116 7.16 0.97 5.58
N MET A 117 7.82 1.27 4.47
CA MET A 117 8.77 0.34 3.84
C MET A 117 10.00 0.09 4.72
N LYS A 118 10.51 1.11 5.44
CA LYS A 118 11.59 0.91 6.43
C LYS A 118 11.20 -0.15 7.47
N LYS A 119 9.98 -0.04 8.00
CA LYS A 119 9.45 -0.95 9.01
C LYS A 119 9.29 -2.38 8.47
N VAL A 120 8.78 -2.52 7.26
CA VAL A 120 8.49 -3.84 6.65
C VAL A 120 9.77 -4.55 6.23
N PHE A 121 10.66 -3.87 5.51
CA PHE A 121 11.89 -4.46 5.00
C PHE A 121 13.04 -4.48 6.00
N LYS A 122 12.82 -3.99 7.24
CA LYS A 122 13.82 -3.91 8.31
C LYS A 122 15.11 -3.19 7.86
N LEU A 123 14.93 -2.13 7.08
CA LEU A 123 16.01 -1.26 6.61
C LEU A 123 16.37 -0.17 7.64
#